data_AF-A0A661P6J3-F1
#
_entry.id   AF-A0A661P6J3-F1
#
_cell.length_a   1.000
_cell.length_b   1.000
_cell.length_c   1.000
_cell.angle_alpha   90.00
_cell.angle_beta   90.00
_cell.angle_gamma   90.00
#
_symmetry.space_group_name_H-M   'P 1'
#
loop_
_entity.id
_entity.type
_entity.pdbx_description
1 polymer ?
#
loop_
_entity_poly.entity_id
_entity_poly.type
_entity_poly.pdbx_seq_one_letter_code
_entity_poly.pdbx_strand_id
1 'polypeptide(L)'
;AVEEVKNEWLARLLKEFFLRDKDFQGRFELAPAAKSMHHAWLGGLLEHTIGVLQLAQQVAPLYPYLDQDLLVAGALLHDIGKVEELSYEKSFGYTSRGRLLGHIVIGVEMVREKAAKISGFPPSLLMLIEHLLLSHHGEYQWGSPKRPKIPEAVMLHYLDDLDAKLNSIAVFCSGQSEAGATWTNYNKVFERYFLLDRNMDMGDKAELETELDSSPPENPMLF
;
A
#
# COMPACT_ATOMS: atom_id res chain seq x y z
N ALA A 1 0.62 -10.37 13.09
CA ALA A 1 1.64 -9.54 12.43
C ALA A 1 2.88 -9.31 13.29
N VAL A 2 2.90 -8.35 14.24
CA VAL A 2 4.10 -8.00 15.02
C VAL A 2 4.70 -9.19 15.79
N GLU A 3 3.85 -10.08 16.32
CA GLU A 3 4.28 -11.27 17.05
C GLU A 3 4.77 -12.42 16.15
N GLU A 4 4.48 -12.38 14.86
CA GLU A 4 4.82 -13.43 13.89
C GLU A 4 6.17 -13.19 13.21
N VAL A 5 6.74 -11.98 13.38
CA VAL A 5 8.06 -11.61 12.85
C VAL A 5 9.16 -12.41 13.54
N LYS A 6 9.96 -13.16 12.78
CA LYS A 6 10.97 -14.09 13.31
C LYS A 6 12.30 -13.41 13.61
N ASN A 7 12.67 -12.41 12.83
CA ASN A 7 13.85 -11.59 13.05
C ASN A 7 13.70 -10.83 14.37
N GLU A 8 14.53 -11.17 15.36
CA GLU A 8 14.38 -10.64 16.72
C GLU A 8 14.53 -9.12 16.81
N TRP A 9 15.34 -8.50 15.95
CA TRP A 9 15.60 -7.07 15.97
C TRP A 9 14.42 -6.30 15.40
N LEU A 10 13.88 -6.77 14.26
CA LEU A 10 12.66 -6.23 13.68
C LEU A 10 11.48 -6.40 14.64
N ALA A 11 11.32 -7.58 15.23
CA ALA A 11 10.25 -7.83 16.20
C ALA A 11 10.37 -6.89 17.42
N ARG A 12 11.57 -6.67 17.97
CA ARG A 12 11.78 -5.71 19.07
C ARG A 12 11.44 -4.29 18.66
N LEU A 13 11.88 -3.84 17.48
CA LEU A 13 11.58 -2.50 16.98
C LEU A 13 10.08 -2.29 16.76
N LEU A 14 9.39 -3.23 16.13
CA LEU A 14 7.94 -3.14 15.92
C LEU A 14 7.18 -3.13 17.25
N LYS A 15 7.64 -3.89 18.25
CA LYS A 15 7.05 -3.84 19.61
C LYS A 15 7.24 -2.48 20.29
N GLU A 16 8.36 -1.78 20.06
CA GLU A 16 8.58 -0.42 20.58
C GLU A 16 7.53 0.59 20.08
N PHE A 17 7.10 0.45 18.82
CA PHE A 17 6.03 1.29 18.25
C PHE A 17 4.65 0.79 18.67
N PHE A 18 4.32 -0.44 18.28
CA PHE A 18 2.93 -0.89 18.23
C PHE A 18 2.42 -1.56 19.51
N LEU A 19 3.30 -1.91 20.45
CA LEU A 19 2.88 -2.52 21.72
C LEU A 19 3.24 -1.67 22.95
N ARG A 20 4.43 -1.06 22.97
CA ARG A 20 4.98 -0.36 24.14
C ARG A 20 4.63 1.13 24.19
N ASP A 21 4.62 1.82 23.06
CA ASP A 21 4.32 3.24 23.01
C ASP A 21 2.82 3.52 22.81
N LYS A 22 2.11 3.73 23.93
CA LYS A 22 0.66 3.95 23.91
C LYS A 22 0.25 5.30 23.35
N ASP A 23 1.11 6.32 23.46
CA ASP A 23 0.83 7.62 22.85
C ASP A 23 0.91 7.52 21.32
N PHE A 24 1.98 6.93 20.81
CA PHE A 24 2.12 6.67 19.37
C PHE A 24 0.95 5.83 18.84
N GLN A 25 0.59 4.73 19.51
CA GLN A 25 -0.54 3.88 19.11
C GLN A 25 -1.84 4.69 18.97
N GLY A 26 -2.21 5.47 19.99
CA GLY A 26 -3.44 6.26 19.94
C GLY A 26 -3.44 7.31 18.83
N ARG A 27 -2.28 7.92 18.54
CA ARG A 27 -2.16 8.87 17.42
C ARG A 27 -2.20 8.18 16.07
N PHE A 28 -1.52 7.05 15.93
CA PHE A 28 -1.49 6.24 14.71
C PHE A 28 -2.87 5.69 14.34
N GLU A 29 -3.64 5.20 15.33
CA GLU A 29 -5.01 4.71 15.15
C GLU A 29 -6.00 5.79 14.72
N LEU A 30 -5.72 7.06 15.02
CA LEU A 30 -6.59 8.19 14.67
C LEU A 30 -6.15 8.94 13.42
N ALA A 31 -4.86 8.89 13.07
CA ALA A 31 -4.32 9.68 11.96
C ALA A 31 -4.96 9.31 10.60
N PRO A 32 -5.20 10.29 9.72
CA PRO A 32 -5.53 10.02 8.33
C PRO A 32 -4.29 9.60 7.53
N ALA A 33 -4.46 8.84 6.44
CA ALA A 33 -3.33 8.48 5.58
C ALA A 33 -2.93 9.60 4.62
N ALA A 34 -3.85 10.51 4.30
CA ALA A 34 -3.51 11.70 3.54
C ALA A 34 -4.47 12.85 3.86
N LYS A 35 -4.10 14.06 3.42
CA LYS A 35 -4.94 15.24 3.60
C LYS A 35 -6.25 15.18 2.79
N SER A 36 -6.20 14.67 1.56
CA SER A 36 -7.32 14.75 0.61
C SER A 36 -7.38 13.63 -0.44
N MET A 37 -6.46 12.66 -0.41
CA MET A 37 -6.45 11.49 -1.30
C MET A 37 -6.51 10.20 -0.46
N HIS A 38 -6.75 9.02 -1.05
CA HIS A 38 -6.81 7.68 -0.43
C HIS A 38 -6.72 7.62 1.10
N HIS A 39 -7.74 7.07 1.76
CA HIS A 39 -7.75 6.99 3.22
C HIS A 39 -7.63 8.35 3.93
N ALA A 40 -8.18 9.42 3.32
CA ALA A 40 -8.32 10.75 3.93
C ALA A 40 -9.50 10.81 4.90
N TRP A 41 -9.46 10.02 5.97
CA TRP A 41 -10.39 10.01 7.11
C TRP A 41 -9.66 9.60 8.38
N LEU A 42 -10.24 9.87 9.56
CA LEU A 42 -9.64 9.44 10.83
C LEU A 42 -9.53 7.91 10.87
N GLY A 43 -8.35 7.41 11.23
CA GLY A 43 -7.99 5.99 11.19
C GLY A 43 -7.61 5.45 9.82
N GLY A 44 -7.63 6.29 8.78
CA GLY A 44 -7.23 5.91 7.44
C GLY A 44 -5.77 5.47 7.34
N LEU A 45 -4.86 6.01 8.16
CA LEU A 45 -3.45 5.59 8.18
C LEU A 45 -3.30 4.12 8.60
N LEU A 46 -4.02 3.72 9.66
CA LEU A 46 -4.02 2.34 10.13
C LEU A 46 -4.64 1.40 9.09
N GLU A 47 -5.78 1.80 8.50
CA GLU A 47 -6.45 1.02 7.46
C GLU A 47 -5.53 0.76 6.26
N HIS A 48 -4.90 1.82 5.73
CA HIS A 48 -3.93 1.74 4.64
C HIS A 48 -2.75 0.82 5.00
N THR A 49 -2.17 1.01 6.19
CA THR A 49 -1.03 0.20 6.67
C THR A 49 -1.42 -1.29 6.75
N ILE A 50 -2.64 -1.60 7.22
CA ILE A 50 -3.15 -2.98 7.26
C ILE A 50 -3.38 -3.52 5.85
N GLY A 51 -3.91 -2.72 4.92
CA GLY A 51 -4.08 -3.10 3.51
C GLY A 51 -2.76 -3.50 2.87
N VAL A 52 -1.74 -2.64 2.98
CA VAL A 52 -0.38 -2.93 2.47
C VAL A 52 0.22 -4.17 3.14
N LEU A 53 0.05 -4.34 4.45
CA LEU A 53 0.51 -5.52 5.17
C LEU A 53 -0.18 -6.80 4.66
N GLN A 54 -1.50 -6.78 4.47
CA GLN A 54 -2.26 -7.93 3.98
C GLN A 54 -1.86 -8.29 2.55
N LEU A 55 -1.63 -7.29 1.69
CA LEU A 55 -1.09 -7.50 0.35
C LEU A 55 0.32 -8.13 0.43
N ALA A 56 1.18 -7.64 1.31
CA ALA A 56 2.53 -8.18 1.49
C ALA A 56 2.49 -9.65 1.94
N GLN A 57 1.63 -9.99 2.90
CA GLN A 57 1.48 -11.36 3.40
C GLN A 57 0.93 -12.33 2.35
N GLN A 58 0.14 -11.84 1.38
CA GLN A 58 -0.39 -12.66 0.29
C GLN A 58 0.60 -12.80 -0.89
N VAL A 59 1.32 -11.74 -1.22
CA VAL A 59 2.19 -11.70 -2.41
C VAL A 59 3.59 -12.23 -2.10
N ALA A 60 4.16 -11.94 -0.94
CA ALA A 60 5.52 -12.34 -0.58
C ALA A 60 5.78 -13.86 -0.64
N PRO A 61 4.84 -14.77 -0.28
CA PRO A 61 5.03 -16.20 -0.42
C PRO A 61 5.30 -16.67 -1.86
N LEU A 62 4.90 -15.90 -2.88
CA LEU A 62 5.18 -16.19 -4.28
C LEU A 62 6.64 -15.91 -4.67
N TYR A 63 7.39 -15.22 -3.80
CA TYR A 63 8.78 -14.83 -4.02
C TYR A 63 9.66 -15.25 -2.83
N PRO A 64 10.00 -16.56 -2.71
CA PRO A 64 10.69 -17.10 -1.52
C PRO A 64 12.07 -16.51 -1.22
N TYR A 65 12.66 -15.78 -2.17
CA TYR A 65 13.95 -15.10 -2.00
C TYR A 65 13.84 -13.76 -1.27
N LEU A 66 12.62 -13.24 -1.05
CA LEU A 66 12.41 -12.01 -0.28
C LEU A 66 12.55 -12.27 1.22
N ASP A 67 13.15 -11.32 1.93
CA ASP A 67 13.06 -11.26 3.39
C ASP A 67 11.65 -10.81 3.80
N GLN A 68 10.81 -11.78 4.17
CA GLN A 68 9.41 -11.54 4.55
C GLN A 68 9.29 -10.69 5.82
N ASP A 69 10.18 -10.87 6.79
CA ASP A 69 10.15 -10.11 8.03
C ASP A 69 10.51 -8.64 7.77
N LEU A 70 11.50 -8.41 6.90
CA LEU A 70 11.89 -7.07 6.47
C LEU A 70 10.78 -6.37 5.69
N LEU A 71 10.10 -7.09 4.79
CA LEU A 71 8.95 -6.55 4.06
C LEU A 71 7.77 -6.21 4.99
N VAL A 72 7.45 -7.09 5.96
CA VAL A 72 6.42 -6.82 6.98
C VAL A 72 6.77 -5.61 7.82
N ALA A 73 8.04 -5.47 8.23
CA ALA A 73 8.50 -4.29 8.95
C ALA A 73 8.37 -3.02 8.09
N GLY A 74 8.73 -3.09 6.81
CA GLY A 74 8.52 -2.01 5.84
C GLY A 74 7.06 -1.61 5.72
N ALA A 75 6.17 -2.57 5.51
CA ALA A 75 4.73 -2.33 5.40
C ALA A 75 4.16 -1.64 6.65
N LEU A 76 4.56 -2.06 7.84
CA LEU A 76 4.10 -1.45 9.09
C LEU A 76 4.69 -0.05 9.34
N LEU A 77 5.91 0.22 8.87
CA LEU A 77 6.67 1.41 9.25
C LEU A 77 6.69 2.51 8.17
N HIS A 78 6.37 2.21 6.91
CA HIS A 78 6.65 3.12 5.77
C HIS A 78 6.09 4.53 5.96
N ASP A 79 4.89 4.62 6.53
CA ASP A 79 4.11 5.86 6.63
C ASP A 79 3.98 6.41 8.06
N ILE A 80 4.69 5.86 9.04
CA ILE A 80 4.51 6.23 10.46
C ILE A 80 4.77 7.72 10.73
N GLY A 81 5.56 8.40 9.90
CA GLY A 81 5.81 9.84 10.02
C GLY A 81 4.55 10.69 9.83
N LYS A 82 3.47 10.14 9.27
CA LYS A 82 2.20 10.84 9.07
C LYS A 82 1.55 11.26 10.39
N VAL A 83 1.87 10.59 11.50
CA VAL A 83 1.39 10.94 12.84
C VAL A 83 1.94 12.28 13.37
N GLU A 84 3.06 12.75 12.82
CA GLU A 84 3.64 14.07 13.12
C GLU A 84 3.50 15.05 11.93
N GLU A 85 3.34 14.54 10.71
CA GLU A 85 3.19 15.36 9.50
C GLU A 85 1.80 16.03 9.44
N LEU A 86 0.74 15.28 9.76
CA LEU A 86 -0.63 15.70 9.56
C LEU A 86 -1.26 16.24 10.85
N SER A 87 -2.06 17.29 10.70
CA SER A 87 -2.89 17.84 11.78
C SER A 87 -4.36 17.55 11.51
N TYR A 88 -5.11 17.08 12.51
CA TYR A 88 -6.48 16.61 12.30
C TYR A 88 -7.47 16.92 13.44
N GLU A 89 -7.12 17.78 14.41
CA GLU A 89 -8.01 18.14 15.52
C GLU A 89 -9.27 18.93 15.09
N LYS A 90 -9.14 19.81 14.10
CA LYS A 90 -10.23 20.68 13.61
C LYS A 90 -10.54 20.47 12.14
N SER A 91 -9.50 20.23 11.35
CA SER A 91 -9.56 19.95 9.91
C SER A 91 -8.26 19.30 9.49
N PHE A 92 -8.28 18.54 8.39
CA PHE A 92 -7.06 17.92 7.87
C PHE A 92 -6.13 18.96 7.25
N GLY A 93 -4.92 18.99 7.78
CA GLY A 93 -3.87 19.91 7.40
C GLY A 93 -2.49 19.31 7.65
N TYR A 94 -1.48 20.17 7.58
CA TYR A 94 -0.10 19.79 7.86
C TYR A 94 0.41 20.59 9.05
N THR A 95 1.19 19.95 9.91
CA THR A 95 1.99 20.64 10.93
C THR A 95 3.12 21.42 10.25
N SER A 96 3.73 22.38 10.97
CA SER A 96 4.93 23.08 10.46
C SER A 96 6.06 22.09 10.15
N ARG A 97 6.22 21.08 11.00
CA ARG A 97 7.21 20.02 10.83
C ARG A 97 6.91 19.19 9.58
N GLY A 98 5.66 18.80 9.38
CA GLY A 98 5.21 18.08 8.19
C GLY A 98 5.45 18.85 6.90
N ARG A 99 5.13 20.16 6.86
CA ARG A 99 5.38 20.99 5.67
C ARG A 99 6.87 21.16 5.34
N LEU A 100 7.74 21.18 6.34
CA LEU A 100 9.17 21.42 6.15
C LEU A 100 9.96 20.14 5.86
N LEU A 101 9.57 19.01 6.47
CA LEU A 101 10.35 17.77 6.44
C LEU A 101 9.67 16.64 5.67
N GLY A 102 8.34 16.54 5.75
CA GLY A 102 7.57 15.42 5.21
C GLY A 102 7.65 14.13 6.04
N HIS A 103 6.64 13.27 5.93
CA HIS A 103 6.52 12.04 6.72
C HIS A 103 7.68 11.06 6.48
N ILE A 104 8.28 11.02 5.29
CA ILE A 104 9.39 10.10 4.99
C ILE A 104 10.58 10.37 5.91
N VAL A 105 11.02 11.63 5.99
CA VAL A 105 12.17 12.04 6.82
C VAL A 105 11.84 11.87 8.29
N ILE A 106 10.64 12.30 8.70
CA ILE A 106 10.15 12.16 10.06
C ILE A 106 10.11 10.68 10.48
N GLY A 107 9.60 9.79 9.63
CA GLY A 107 9.52 8.36 9.89
C GLY A 107 10.90 7.72 10.08
N VAL A 108 11.89 8.13 9.26
CA VAL A 108 13.29 7.72 9.44
C VAL A 108 13.85 8.18 10.79
N GLU A 109 13.58 9.42 11.20
CA GLU A 109 14.00 9.93 12.51
C GLU A 109 13.35 9.13 13.66
N MET A 110 12.04 8.85 13.57
CA MET A 110 11.32 8.04 14.55
C MET A 110 11.90 6.62 14.65
N VAL A 111 12.20 5.97 13.52
CA VAL A 111 12.81 4.64 13.49
C VAL A 111 14.18 4.67 14.17
N ARG A 112 15.03 5.66 13.85
CA ARG A 112 16.35 5.82 14.48
C ARG A 112 16.25 6.00 15.99
N GLU A 113 15.32 6.83 16.46
CA GLU A 113 15.11 7.09 17.88
C GLU A 113 14.69 5.82 18.65
N LYS A 114 13.81 5.00 18.08
CA LYS A 114 13.40 3.73 18.70
C LYS A 114 14.52 2.68 18.61
N ALA A 115 15.20 2.55 17.47
CA ALA A 115 16.29 1.61 17.30
C ALA A 115 17.46 1.90 18.26
N ALA A 116 17.77 3.18 18.52
CA ALA A 116 18.81 3.59 19.47
C ALA A 116 18.55 3.13 20.92
N LYS A 117 17.29 2.84 21.28
CA LYS A 117 16.91 2.32 22.61
C LYS A 117 17.08 0.81 22.72
N ILE A 118 17.33 0.12 21.59
CA ILE A 118 17.50 -1.33 21.54
C ILE A 118 19.00 -1.62 21.55
N SER A 119 19.51 -2.06 22.71
CA SER A 119 20.93 -2.40 22.86
C SER A 119 21.36 -3.47 21.85
N GLY A 120 22.39 -3.15 21.07
CA GLY A 120 22.96 -4.04 20.05
C GLY A 120 22.24 -4.05 18.71
N PHE A 121 21.30 -3.13 18.44
CA PHE A 121 20.58 -3.09 17.16
C PHE A 121 21.55 -3.05 15.97
N PRO A 122 21.47 -4.00 15.00
CA PRO A 122 22.43 -4.09 13.91
C PRO A 122 22.38 -2.85 13.00
N PRO A 123 23.50 -2.12 12.81
CA PRO A 123 23.52 -0.93 11.97
C PRO A 123 23.15 -1.19 10.50
N SER A 124 23.53 -2.36 9.97
CA SER A 124 23.17 -2.77 8.61
C SER A 124 21.66 -2.98 8.46
N LEU A 125 21.00 -3.57 9.45
CA LEU A 125 19.55 -3.78 9.43
C LEU A 125 18.81 -2.44 9.52
N LEU A 126 19.28 -1.52 10.37
CA LEU A 126 18.73 -0.16 10.46
C LEU A 126 18.79 0.54 9.09
N MET A 127 19.92 0.43 8.39
CA MET A 127 20.08 1.01 7.06
C MET A 127 19.10 0.43 6.02
N LEU A 128 18.77 -0.86 6.11
CA LEU A 128 17.76 -1.48 5.23
C LEU A 128 16.35 -0.93 5.51
N ILE A 129 15.98 -0.76 6.79
CA ILE A 129 14.69 -0.17 7.18
C ILE A 129 14.61 1.29 6.72
N GLU A 130 15.67 2.07 6.93
CA GLU A 130 15.75 3.44 6.42
C GLU A 130 15.59 3.48 4.90
N HIS A 131 16.20 2.54 4.17
CA HIS A 131 16.05 2.46 2.72
C HIS A 131 14.61 2.12 2.30
N LEU A 132 13.90 1.24 3.03
CA LEU A 132 12.47 0.98 2.78
C LEU A 132 11.66 2.28 2.89
N LEU A 133 11.79 3.02 4.00
CA LEU A 133 11.08 4.27 4.21
C LEU A 133 11.49 5.34 3.17
N LEU A 134 12.78 5.52 2.91
CA LEU A 134 13.27 6.52 1.97
C LEU A 134 12.89 6.25 0.51
N SER A 135 12.45 5.03 0.19
CA SER A 135 12.19 4.63 -1.19
C SER A 135 10.79 4.10 -1.49
N HIS A 136 9.89 4.01 -0.50
CA HIS A 136 8.56 3.42 -0.70
C HIS A 136 7.68 4.17 -1.71
N HIS A 137 7.85 5.49 -1.87
CA HIS A 137 7.20 6.23 -2.97
C HIS A 137 7.73 5.87 -4.38
N GLY A 138 8.78 5.05 -4.50
CA GLY A 138 9.27 4.47 -5.76
C GLY A 138 10.06 5.41 -6.67
N GLU A 139 9.49 6.56 -7.00
CA GLU A 139 9.98 7.45 -8.05
C GLU A 139 10.18 8.88 -7.56
N TYR A 140 11.19 9.56 -8.10
CA TYR A 140 11.50 10.96 -7.73
C TYR A 140 10.33 11.90 -8.00
N GLN A 141 9.61 11.69 -9.10
CA GLN A 141 8.42 12.47 -9.47
C GLN A 141 7.24 12.25 -8.51
N TRP A 142 7.25 11.17 -7.73
CA TRP A 142 6.26 10.87 -6.70
C TRP A 142 6.73 11.32 -5.31
N GLY A 143 7.78 12.15 -5.25
CA GLY A 143 8.30 12.70 -4.00
C GLY A 143 9.23 11.75 -3.25
N SER A 144 9.65 10.63 -3.87
CA SER A 144 10.58 9.69 -3.24
C SER A 144 12.01 10.26 -3.16
N PRO A 145 12.67 10.29 -1.98
CA PRO A 145 14.07 10.68 -1.87
C PRO A 145 15.05 9.77 -2.64
N LYS A 146 14.72 8.48 -2.76
CA LYS A 146 15.53 7.47 -3.46
C LYS A 146 14.65 6.44 -4.13
N ARG A 147 15.05 5.94 -5.30
CA ARG A 147 14.41 4.74 -5.87
C ARG A 147 14.71 3.48 -5.04
N PRO A 148 13.81 2.49 -5.02
CA PRO A 148 14.06 1.18 -4.42
C PRO A 148 15.35 0.52 -4.96
N LYS A 149 16.12 -0.13 -4.07
CA LYS A 149 17.43 -0.75 -4.39
C LYS A 149 17.57 -2.18 -3.86
N ILE A 150 16.55 -2.67 -3.17
CA ILE A 150 16.43 -4.05 -2.71
C ILE A 150 15.06 -4.58 -3.13
N PRO A 151 14.92 -5.88 -3.41
CA PRO A 151 13.64 -6.46 -3.85
C PRO A 151 12.46 -6.17 -2.91
N GLU A 152 12.70 -6.15 -1.60
CA GLU A 152 11.69 -5.85 -0.58
C GLU A 152 11.17 -4.41 -0.72
N ALA A 153 12.05 -3.45 -1.04
CA ALA A 153 11.67 -2.06 -1.26
C ALA A 153 10.91 -1.87 -2.57
N VAL A 154 11.28 -2.64 -3.61
CA VAL A 154 10.55 -2.64 -4.88
C VAL A 154 9.14 -3.19 -4.65
N MET A 155 9.02 -4.30 -3.93
CA MET A 155 7.74 -4.90 -3.58
C MET A 155 6.90 -3.93 -2.75
N LEU A 156 7.45 -3.39 -1.65
CA LEU A 156 6.77 -2.45 -0.76
C LEU A 156 6.18 -1.27 -1.55
N HIS A 157 6.98 -0.67 -2.43
CA HIS A 157 6.53 0.43 -3.28
C HIS A 157 5.30 0.07 -4.11
N TYR A 158 5.31 -1.07 -4.79
CA TYR A 158 4.17 -1.47 -5.63
C TYR A 158 2.93 -1.81 -4.81
N LEU A 159 3.10 -2.38 -3.62
CA LEU A 159 1.96 -2.71 -2.74
C LEU A 159 1.32 -1.46 -2.15
N ASP A 160 2.14 -0.50 -1.72
CA ASP A 160 1.71 0.83 -1.28
C ASP A 160 0.94 1.57 -2.38
N ASP A 161 1.52 1.69 -3.58
CA ASP A 161 0.89 2.35 -4.73
C ASP A 161 -0.40 1.64 -5.17
N LEU A 162 -0.45 0.30 -5.14
CA LEU A 162 -1.64 -0.46 -5.48
C LEU A 162 -2.80 -0.15 -4.53
N ASP A 163 -2.55 -0.21 -3.22
CA ASP A 163 -3.56 0.05 -2.20
C ASP A 163 -4.10 1.48 -2.31
N ALA A 164 -3.21 2.48 -2.37
CA ALA A 164 -3.57 3.88 -2.51
C ALA A 164 -4.40 4.16 -3.77
N LYS A 165 -4.05 3.54 -4.91
CA LYS A 165 -4.78 3.71 -6.17
C LYS A 165 -6.15 3.05 -6.13
N LEU A 166 -6.24 1.79 -5.69
CA LEU A 166 -7.51 1.08 -5.63
C LEU A 166 -8.48 1.74 -4.64
N ASN A 167 -7.99 2.19 -3.49
CA ASN A 167 -8.81 2.95 -2.55
C ASN A 167 -9.32 4.26 -3.16
N SER A 168 -8.45 5.05 -3.79
CA SER A 168 -8.84 6.30 -4.45
C SER A 168 -9.88 6.09 -5.55
N ILE A 169 -9.74 5.02 -6.35
CA ILE A 169 -10.71 4.66 -7.39
C ILE A 169 -12.04 4.25 -6.76
N ALA A 170 -12.02 3.41 -5.72
CA ALA A 170 -13.24 2.96 -5.05
C ALA A 170 -14.04 4.14 -4.46
N VAL A 171 -13.35 5.07 -3.77
CA VAL A 171 -13.95 6.29 -3.21
C VAL A 171 -14.49 7.21 -4.32
N PHE A 172 -13.76 7.36 -5.42
CA PHE A 172 -14.21 8.18 -6.54
C PHE A 172 -15.47 7.61 -7.21
N CYS A 173 -15.49 6.29 -7.44
CA CYS A 173 -16.61 5.59 -8.05
C CYS A 173 -17.86 5.61 -7.16
N SER A 174 -17.71 5.37 -5.85
CA SER A 174 -18.85 5.37 -4.91
C SER A 174 -19.48 6.76 -4.73
N GLY A 175 -18.72 7.81 -4.97
CA GLY A 175 -19.21 9.20 -4.98
C GLY A 175 -19.97 9.61 -6.24
N GLN A 176 -20.04 8.77 -7.29
CA GLN A 176 -20.83 9.07 -8.49
C GLN A 176 -22.31 8.72 -8.23
N SER A 177 -23.16 9.73 -8.20
CA SER A 177 -24.52 9.66 -7.63
C SER A 177 -25.66 9.58 -8.65
N GLU A 178 -25.37 9.38 -9.94
CA GLU A 178 -26.42 9.20 -10.94
C GLU A 178 -26.82 7.72 -11.02
N ALA A 179 -28.00 7.41 -10.49
CA ALA A 179 -28.59 6.07 -10.59
C ALA A 179 -28.71 5.65 -12.07
N GLY A 180 -28.08 4.53 -12.43
CA GLY A 180 -28.04 4.03 -13.80
C GLY A 180 -26.89 4.57 -14.66
N ALA A 181 -25.95 5.34 -14.10
CA ALA A 181 -24.76 5.76 -14.83
C ALA A 181 -23.85 4.57 -15.15
N THR A 182 -23.55 4.38 -16.43
CA THR A 182 -22.62 3.34 -16.89
C THR A 182 -21.16 3.69 -16.55
N TRP A 183 -20.79 4.97 -16.64
CA TRP A 183 -19.42 5.45 -16.45
C TRP A 183 -19.35 6.53 -15.36
N THR A 184 -18.19 6.67 -14.72
CA THR A 184 -17.90 7.83 -13.87
C THR A 184 -17.76 9.11 -14.70
N ASN A 185 -17.73 10.28 -14.04
CA ASN A 185 -17.09 11.46 -14.63
C ASN A 185 -15.58 11.25 -14.88
N TYR A 186 -14.95 12.12 -15.67
CA TYR A 186 -13.51 12.05 -15.91
C TYR A 186 -12.72 12.29 -14.62
N ASN A 187 -11.88 11.34 -14.24
CA ASN A 187 -10.98 11.51 -13.10
C ASN A 187 -9.69 12.18 -13.55
N LYS A 188 -9.39 13.39 -13.05
CA LYS A 188 -8.19 14.15 -13.42
C LYS A 188 -6.88 13.53 -12.91
N VAL A 189 -6.91 12.82 -11.78
CA VAL A 189 -5.71 12.21 -11.19
C VAL A 189 -5.30 10.97 -11.97
N PHE A 190 -6.27 10.15 -12.39
CA PHE A 190 -6.04 8.93 -13.17
C PHE A 190 -6.10 9.14 -14.68
N GLU A 191 -6.48 10.34 -15.12
CA GLU A 191 -6.62 10.74 -16.52
C GLU A 191 -7.52 9.79 -17.33
N ARG A 192 -8.61 9.31 -16.72
CA ARG A 192 -9.52 8.34 -17.36
C ARG A 192 -10.92 8.36 -16.74
N TYR A 193 -11.85 7.72 -17.45
CA TYR A 193 -13.16 7.32 -16.94
C TYR A 193 -13.08 5.89 -16.37
N PHE A 194 -13.89 5.58 -15.37
CA PHE A 194 -14.04 4.22 -14.86
C PHE A 194 -15.43 3.68 -15.15
N LEU A 195 -15.51 2.39 -15.43
CA LEU A 195 -16.77 1.71 -15.66
C LEU A 195 -17.45 1.41 -14.31
N LEU A 196 -18.69 1.87 -14.13
CA LEU A 196 -19.52 1.62 -12.95
C LEU A 196 -20.38 0.36 -13.14
N ASP A 197 -21.01 0.24 -14.31
CA ASP A 197 -21.85 -0.91 -14.63
C ASP A 197 -21.06 -1.96 -15.41
N ARG A 198 -20.73 -3.07 -14.72
CA ARG A 198 -20.02 -4.22 -15.31
C ARG A 198 -20.96 -5.21 -16.01
N ASN A 199 -22.27 -5.00 -15.90
CA ASN A 199 -23.28 -5.79 -16.60
C ASN A 199 -23.63 -5.17 -17.95
N MET A 200 -22.71 -4.42 -18.57
CA MET A 200 -22.84 -4.04 -19.97
C MET A 200 -23.25 -5.28 -20.75
N ASP A 201 -24.39 -5.19 -21.43
CA ASP A 201 -24.98 -6.27 -22.20
C ASP A 201 -23.91 -6.84 -23.13
N MET A 202 -23.29 -7.94 -22.71
CA MET A 202 -22.28 -8.67 -23.47
C MET A 202 -23.08 -9.39 -24.54
N GLY A 203 -23.48 -8.64 -25.58
CA GLY A 203 -24.52 -8.98 -26.54
C GLY A 203 -24.59 -10.48 -26.81
N ASP A 204 -25.81 -11.01 -26.74
CA ASP A 204 -26.17 -12.42 -26.89
C ASP A 204 -25.06 -13.29 -27.48
N LYS A 205 -24.43 -14.11 -26.64
CA LYS A 205 -23.57 -15.24 -27.04
C LYS A 205 -24.35 -16.33 -27.79
N ALA A 206 -25.43 -16.00 -28.51
CA ALA A 206 -26.35 -16.93 -29.12
C ALA A 206 -26.17 -17.12 -30.63
N GLU A 207 -25.21 -16.47 -31.29
CA GLU A 207 -25.06 -16.56 -32.76
C GLU A 207 -23.71 -17.08 -33.28
N LEU A 208 -22.90 -17.75 -32.45
CA LEU A 208 -21.61 -18.32 -32.88
C LEU A 208 -21.49 -19.85 -32.81
N GLU A 209 -22.58 -20.57 -32.51
CA GLU A 209 -22.56 -22.06 -32.44
C GLU A 209 -23.23 -22.77 -33.62
N THR A 210 -23.66 -22.09 -34.69
CA THR A 210 -24.42 -22.72 -35.78
C THR A 210 -23.66 -23.05 -37.07
N GLU A 211 -22.32 -22.98 -37.11
CA GLU A 211 -21.56 -23.37 -38.32
C GLU A 211 -20.37 -24.31 -38.08
N LEU A 212 -20.46 -25.22 -37.10
CA LEU A 212 -19.50 -26.33 -36.97
C LEU A 212 -20.22 -27.68 -36.80
N ASP A 213 -21.17 -27.98 -37.69
CA ASP A 213 -21.55 -29.36 -37.97
C ASP A 213 -21.61 -29.60 -39.49
N SER A 214 -20.43 -29.81 -40.07
CA SER A 214 -20.31 -30.72 -41.20
C SER A 214 -19.06 -31.57 -40.97
N SER A 215 -19.32 -32.75 -40.43
CA SER A 215 -18.34 -33.79 -40.17
C SER A 215 -17.64 -34.22 -41.48
N PRO A 216 -16.41 -34.70 -41.40
CA PRO A 216 -16.05 -35.89 -42.18
C PRO A 216 -15.63 -37.01 -41.22
N PRO A 217 -16.14 -38.24 -41.40
CA PRO A 217 -15.67 -39.35 -40.60
C PRO A 217 -14.41 -39.98 -41.21
N GLU A 218 -13.76 -40.74 -40.35
CA GLU A 218 -12.74 -41.78 -40.60
C GLU A 218 -11.27 -41.34 -40.71
N ASN A 219 -10.62 -41.50 -39.56
CA ASN A 219 -9.22 -41.87 -39.43
C ASN A 219 -8.99 -43.30 -39.98
N PRO A 220 -7.89 -43.53 -40.70
CA PRO A 220 -7.12 -44.73 -40.43
C PRO A 220 -5.61 -44.44 -40.28
N MET A 221 -5.10 -44.79 -39.10
CA MET A 221 -3.84 -45.53 -38.86
C MET A 221 -2.47 -44.95 -39.30
N LEU A 222 -1.51 -45.10 -38.36
CA LEU A 222 -0.04 -45.18 -38.51
C LEU A 222 0.67 -43.82 -38.75
N PHE A 223 1.66 -43.38 -37.99
CA PHE A 223 2.71 -44.02 -37.17
C PHE A 223 2.94 -43.27 -35.85
#